data_AF-A0A071M031-F1
#
_entry.id   AF-A0A071M031-F1
#
_cell.length_a   1.000
_cell.length_b   1.000
_cell.length_c   1.000
_cell.angle_alpha   90.00
_cell.angle_beta   90.00
_cell.angle_gamma   90.00
#
_symmetry.space_group_name_H-M   'P 1'
#
loop_
_entity.id
_entity.type
_entity.pdbx_description
1 polymer ?
#
loop_
_entity_poly.entity_id
_entity_poly.type
_entity_poly.pdbx_seq_one_letter_code
_entity_poly.pdbx_strand_id
1 'polypeptide(L)' 'MSWARIENNEVVELTDIDPTERFHPSLIWVECPAEVLQGYTYDGTEFHAPEMQSS' A
#
# COMPACT_ATOMS: atom_id res chain seq x y z
N MET A 1 7.63 -10.55 0.13
CA MET A 1 6.50 -9.78 0.67
C MET A 1 6.97 -8.34 0.75
N SER A 2 6.07 -7.40 0.49
CA SER A 2 6.34 -5.97 0.56
C SER A 2 5.35 -5.33 1.54
N TRP A 3 5.56 -4.06 1.86
CA TRP A 3 4.67 -3.27 2.69
C TRP A 3 4.15 -2.10 1.88
N ALA A 4 2.84 -1.90 1.91
CA ALA A 4 2.15 -0.80 1.28
C ALA A 4 1.82 0.27 2.32
N ARG A 5 2.23 1.51 2.10
CA ARG A 5 1.79 2.66 2.89
C ARG A 5 0.44 3.12 2.39
N ILE A 6 -0.55 3.09 3.28
CA ILE A 6 -1.91 3.47 2.96
C ILE A 6 -2.18 4.89 3.44
N GLU A 7 -2.64 5.74 2.53
CA GLU A 7 -3.08 7.10 2.81
C GLU A 7 -4.39 7.34 2.07
N ASN A 8 -5.44 7.74 2.81
CA ASN A 8 -6.78 7.93 2.25
C ASN A 8 -7.29 6.73 1.40
N ASN A 9 -7.08 5.51 1.92
CA ASN A 9 -7.39 4.23 1.26
C ASN A 9 -6.59 3.94 -0.02
N GLU A 10 -5.55 4.70 -0.34
CA GLU A 10 -4.67 4.48 -1.50
C GLU A 10 -3.26 4.07 -1.08
N VAL A 11 -2.65 3.17 -1.84
CA VAL A 11 -1.23 2.82 -1.75
C VAL A 11 -0.43 3.97 -2.32
N VAL A 12 0.21 4.74 -1.44
CA VAL A 12 1.02 5.90 -1.81
C VAL A 12 2.52 5.59 -1.83
N GLU A 13 2.95 4.50 -1.19
CA GLU A 13 4.35 4.08 -1.14
C GLU A 13 4.46 2.56 -0.93
N LEU A 14 5.56 1.97 -1.41
CA LEU A 14 5.88 0.57 -1.25
C LEU A 14 7.30 0.40 -0.74
N THR A 15 7.51 -0.59 0.12
CA THR A 15 8.85 -0.92 0.59
C THR A 15 9.00 -2.43 0.85
N ASP A 16 10.20 -2.96 0.61
CA ASP A 16 10.54 -4.35 0.91
C ASP A 16 11.11 -4.56 2.33
N ILE A 17 11.27 -3.48 3.11
CA ILE A 17 11.75 -3.54 4.51
C ILE A 17 10.60 -3.40 5.51
N ASP A 18 10.72 -4.05 6.67
CA ASP A 18 9.73 -3.91 7.75
C ASP A 18 9.66 -2.46 8.27
N PRO A 19 8.47 -1.83 8.28
CA PRO A 19 8.30 -0.43 8.67
C PRO A 19 8.05 -0.22 10.18
N THR A 20 7.79 -1.29 10.95
CA THR A 20 7.17 -1.28 12.29
C THR A 20 7.91 -0.45 13.35
N GLU A 21 9.21 -0.20 13.18
CA GLU A 21 10.00 0.66 14.08
C GLU A 21 10.85 1.72 13.34
N ARG A 22 10.63 1.88 12.03
CA ARG A 22 11.43 2.78 11.19
C ARG A 22 10.72 4.06 10.82
N PHE A 23 9.39 3.99 10.74
CA PHE A 23 8.55 5.10 10.30
C PHE A 23 7.69 5.62 11.46
N HIS A 24 7.13 6.81 11.28
CA HIS A 24 6.27 7.40 12.29
C HIS A 24 5.02 6.52 12.51
N PRO A 25 4.61 6.23 13.76
CA PRO A 25 3.53 5.28 14.07
C PRO A 25 2.14 5.73 13.57
N SER A 26 2.01 6.95 13.07
CA SER A 26 0.78 7.41 12.41
C SER A 26 0.65 6.91 10.97
N LEU A 27 1.72 6.38 10.38
CA LEU A 27 1.69 5.84 9.02
C LEU A 27 1.10 4.44 9.05
N ILE A 28 0.09 4.22 8.21
CA ILE A 28 -0.56 2.93 8.07
C ILE A 28 0.25 2.11 7.07
N TRP A 29 0.83 1.03 7.54
CA TRP A 29 1.55 0.07 6.70
C TRP A 29 0.84 -1.27 6.75
N VAL A 30 0.59 -1.84 5.58
CA VAL A 30 -0.08 -3.13 5.42
C VAL A 30 0.82 -4.04 4.60
N GLU A 31 1.05 -5.27 5.08
CA GLU A 31 1.79 -6.27 4.34
C GLU A 31 1.03 -6.64 3.06
N CYS A 32 1.74 -6.68 1.93
CA CYS A 32 1.17 -6.91 0.62
C CYS A 32 2.05 -7.84 -0.23
N PRO A 33 1.45 -8.55 -1.20
CA PRO A 33 2.21 -9.27 -2.21
C PRO A 33 2.96 -8.31 -3.13
N ALA A 34 4.00 -8.80 -3.80
CA ALA A 34 4.86 -7.99 -4.67
C ALA A 34 4.17 -7.48 -5.95
N GLU A 35 2.94 -7.94 -6.23
CA GLU A 35 2.10 -7.47 -7.34
C GLU A 35 1.37 -6.16 -7.04
N VAL A 36 1.26 -5.78 -5.76
CA VAL A 36 0.65 -4.49 -5.38
C VAL A 36 1.58 -3.36 -5.81
N LEU A 37 0.99 -2.37 -6.47
CA LEU A 37 1.69 -1.18 -6.96
C LEU A 37 1.11 0.08 -6.33
N GLN A 38 1.86 1.17 -6.40
CA GLN A 38 1.35 2.49 -6.04
C GLN A 38 0.11 2.83 -6.88
N GLY A 39 -0.88 3.48 -6.24
CA GLY A 39 -2.19 3.78 -6.83
C GLY A 39 -3.24 2.67 -6.68
N TYR A 40 -2.88 1.50 -6.13
CA TYR A 40 -3.87 0.52 -5.68
C TYR A 40 -4.67 1.10 -4.52
N THR A 41 -5.91 0.64 -4.34
CA THR A 41 -6.73 1.01 -3.17
C THR A 41 -6.83 -0.15 -2.19
N TYR A 42 -6.95 0.14 -0.90
CA TYR A 42 -7.08 -0.85 0.16
C TYR A 42 -8.38 -0.64 0.94
N ASP A 43 -9.25 -1.66 0.93
CA ASP A 43 -10.57 -1.60 1.59
C ASP A 43 -10.53 -1.94 3.10
N GLY A 44 -9.36 -2.34 3.61
CA GLY A 44 -9.21 -2.91 4.95
C GLY A 44 -9.03 -4.43 4.93
N THR A 45 -9.30 -5.07 3.79
CA THR A 45 -9.12 -6.52 3.60
C THR A 45 -8.26 -6.81 2.37
N GLU A 46 -8.60 -6.23 1.22
CA GLU A 46 -7.97 -6.55 -0.06
C GLU A 46 -7.43 -5.30 -0.79
N PHE A 47 -6.49 -5.55 -1.69
CA PHE A 47 -5.93 -4.53 -2.57
C PHE A 47 -6.62 -4.58 -3.93
N HIS A 48 -7.13 -3.45 -4.40
CA HIS A 48 -7.81 -3.32 -5.68
C HIS A 48 -6.94 -2.48 -6.62
N ALA A 49 -6.64 -3.03 -7.78
CA ALA A 49 -5.94 -2.28 -8.83
C ALA A 49 -6.75 -1.02 -9.18
N PRO A 50 -6.09 0.12 -9.44
CA PRO A 50 -6.81 1.27 -9.96
C PRO A 50 -7.49 0.87 -11.27
N GLU A 51 -8.75 1.27 -11.45
CA GLU A 51 -9.39 1.17 -12.76
C GLU A 51 -8.53 1.99 -13.72
N MET A 52 -7.75 1.31 -14.57
CA MET A 52 -6.98 1.97 -15.61
C MET A 52 -7.98 2.77 -16.45
N GLN A 53 -8.09 4.07 -16.18
CA GLN A 53 -8.72 5.01 -17.09
C GLN A 53 -7.84 5.01 -18.34
N SER A 54 -8.19 4.11 -19.26
CA SER A 54 -7.65 4.05 -20.60
C SER A 54 -7.94 5.41 -21.21
N SER A 55 -6.95 6.29 -21.26
CA SER A 55 -7.00 7.56 -22.00
C SER A 55 -6.73 7.32 -23.48
#